data_AF-A0A2N5F9T9-F1
#
_entry.id   AF-A0A2N5F9T9-F1
#
_cell.length_a   1.000
_cell.length_b   1.000
_cell.length_c   1.000
_cell.angle_alpha   90.00
_cell.angle_beta   90.00
_cell.angle_gamma   90.00
#
_symmetry.space_group_name_H-M   'P 1'
#
loop_
_entity.id
_entity.type
_entity.pdbx_description
1 polymer ?
#
loop_
_entity_poly.entity_id
_entity_poly.type
_entity_poly.pdbx_seq_one_letter_code
_entity_poly.pdbx_strand_id
1 'polypeptide(L)'
;MWYNGFLDLSAWQLVAVTLLMTHVTIIAVTVYLHRYSAHRSLELNAGLKHFFRFWLWLTTAQNTREWTAIHRKHHAKCETVDDPHSPVIKGLSTVLRTGAELYRAEAENPETLRIYGKNCPDDWIERKLYTPYPLLGVAIMGVIDLLLFGTIGITIWAIQMMWIPFWAAGVINGLGHAVGYRNFECRDAATNLVPWGIIVGGEELHNNHHTYPNSAKLSVKKWEFDLGWAWIKVFSFLRLAKVQRVAPIAHRVEGKGHLDMDTAMAILNNRFQIMAQYRKLVIGPLVKQELEKVDHSVRHQFHRAKRLLSRETSLLDDRHHLRIQSMLEHSQALKVIYEKRLALQQIWLKTSSNGHDMLAAIKEWVHEAEASGIQSLRDFAHQLKTYSLRPASI
;
A
#
# COMPACT_ATOMS: atom_id res chain seq x y z
N MET A 1 -9.93 47.24 13.33
CA MET A 1 -8.87 46.71 12.44
C MET A 1 -8.68 45.26 12.81
N TRP A 2 -8.63 44.36 11.82
CA TRP A 2 -8.28 42.96 12.08
C TRP A 2 -6.80 42.92 12.48
N TYR A 3 -6.44 42.04 13.42
CA TYR A 3 -5.03 41.80 13.74
C TYR A 3 -4.42 40.99 12.61
N ASN A 4 -3.34 41.50 12.00
CA ASN A 4 -2.68 40.87 10.83
C ASN A 4 -1.49 39.95 11.21
N GLY A 5 -1.22 39.78 12.51
CA GLY A 5 -0.09 38.98 12.99
C GLY A 5 1.24 39.71 12.92
N PHE A 6 2.29 39.07 13.43
CA PHE A 6 3.65 39.62 13.43
C PHE A 6 4.33 39.58 12.06
N LEU A 7 3.91 38.68 11.17
CA LEU A 7 4.55 38.52 9.85
C LEU A 7 3.90 39.36 8.75
N ASP A 8 2.67 39.85 8.96
CA ASP A 8 1.89 40.68 8.02
C ASP A 8 1.98 40.19 6.57
N LEU A 9 1.76 38.89 6.37
CA LEU A 9 1.97 38.21 5.10
C LEU A 9 0.86 38.54 4.10
N SER A 10 1.23 38.64 2.81
CA SER A 10 0.27 38.70 1.72
C SER A 10 -0.55 37.40 1.59
N ALA A 11 -1.70 37.46 0.92
CA ALA A 11 -2.57 36.30 0.71
C ALA A 11 -1.84 35.09 0.09
N TRP A 12 -0.96 35.31 -0.89
CA TRP A 12 -0.20 34.23 -1.52
C TRP A 12 0.85 33.62 -0.59
N GLN A 13 1.47 34.43 0.27
CA GLN A 13 2.39 33.94 1.30
C GLN A 13 1.66 33.13 2.37
N LEU A 14 0.43 33.52 2.75
CA LEU A 14 -0.42 32.75 3.66
C LEU A 14 -0.81 31.38 3.07
N VAL A 15 -1.14 31.32 1.78
CA VAL A 15 -1.39 30.04 1.09
C VAL A 15 -0.13 29.19 1.08
N ALA A 16 1.02 29.77 0.73
CA ALA A 16 2.30 29.05 0.67
C ALA A 16 2.72 28.49 2.02
N VAL A 17 2.60 29.26 3.11
CA VAL A 17 2.95 28.79 4.46
C VAL A 17 1.99 27.70 4.94
N THR A 18 0.70 27.83 4.63
CA THR A 18 -0.29 26.78 4.95
C THR A 18 0.06 25.47 4.25
N LEU A 19 0.35 25.51 2.95
CA LEU A 19 0.76 24.33 2.18
C LEU A 19 2.08 23.74 2.68
N LEU A 20 3.03 24.58 3.09
CA LEU A 20 4.30 24.12 3.66
C LEU A 20 4.09 23.41 4.99
N MET A 21 3.28 23.97 5.89
CA MET A 21 3.00 23.36 7.20
C MET A 21 2.27 22.03 7.05
N THR A 22 1.24 21.96 6.21
CA THR A 22 0.55 20.70 5.95
C THR A 22 1.44 19.69 5.25
N HIS A 23 2.35 20.13 4.37
CA HIS A 23 3.38 19.27 3.78
C HIS A 23 4.31 18.66 4.83
N VAL A 24 4.80 19.43 5.81
CA VAL A 24 5.60 18.87 6.92
C VAL A 24 4.79 17.83 7.71
N THR A 25 3.50 18.09 7.96
CA THR A 25 2.60 17.13 8.61
C THR A 25 2.45 15.84 7.79
N ILE A 26 2.26 15.94 6.47
CA ILE A 26 2.20 14.78 5.57
C ILE A 26 3.49 13.96 5.67
N ILE A 27 4.66 14.60 5.62
CA ILE A 27 5.95 13.91 5.74
C ILE A 27 6.10 13.24 7.11
N ALA A 28 5.64 13.87 8.18
CA ALA A 28 5.63 13.26 9.51
C ALA A 28 4.71 12.03 9.57
N VAL A 29 3.54 12.05 8.93
CA VAL A 29 2.66 10.88 8.86
C VAL A 29 3.27 9.77 8.00
N THR A 30 3.67 10.05 6.75
CA THR A 30 4.17 9.03 5.82
C THR A 30 5.53 8.45 6.23
N VAL A 31 6.50 9.29 6.60
CA VAL A 31 7.86 8.82 6.89
C VAL A 31 7.96 8.30 8.32
N TYR A 32 7.40 9.02 9.30
CA TYR A 32 7.58 8.68 10.71
C TYR A 32 6.49 7.74 11.25
N LEU A 33 5.21 8.07 11.16
CA LEU A 33 4.15 7.19 11.69
C LEU A 33 4.01 5.91 10.86
N HIS A 34 3.93 6.07 9.53
CA HIS A 34 3.63 4.97 8.64
C HIS A 34 4.85 4.07 8.39
N ARG A 35 5.87 4.57 7.68
CA ARG A 35 7.00 3.76 7.24
C ARG A 35 7.93 3.36 8.38
N TYR A 36 8.27 4.29 9.29
CA TYR A 36 9.14 4.02 10.44
C TYR A 36 8.39 3.28 11.55
N SER A 37 7.37 3.90 12.16
CA SER A 37 6.75 3.37 13.39
C SER A 37 5.89 2.13 13.12
N ALA A 38 4.98 2.17 12.14
CA ALA A 38 4.11 1.04 11.86
C ALA A 38 4.83 -0.12 11.18
N HIS A 39 5.59 0.14 10.12
CA HIS A 39 6.17 -0.91 9.25
C HIS A 39 7.65 -1.20 9.43
N ARG A 40 8.39 -0.35 10.17
CA ARG A 40 9.84 -0.49 10.40
C ARG A 40 10.65 -0.68 9.12
N SER A 41 10.25 0.01 8.06
CA SER A 41 10.88 -0.10 6.75
C SER A 41 12.15 0.74 6.62
N LEU A 42 12.35 1.66 7.56
CA LEU A 42 13.55 2.47 7.73
C LEU A 42 13.82 2.69 9.22
N GLU A 43 15.05 3.09 9.54
CA GLU A 43 15.44 3.66 10.82
C GLU A 43 15.69 5.16 10.65
N LEU A 44 15.28 5.94 11.63
CA LEU A 44 15.57 7.37 11.73
C LEU A 44 16.59 7.61 12.85
N ASN A 45 17.28 8.74 12.85
CA ASN A 45 18.06 9.14 14.02
C ASN A 45 17.17 9.71 15.13
N ALA A 46 17.71 9.85 16.35
CA ALA A 46 16.91 10.29 17.50
C ALA A 46 16.31 11.70 17.32
N GLY A 47 17.07 12.63 16.74
CA GLY A 47 16.62 14.01 16.50
C GLY A 47 15.43 14.07 15.55
N LEU A 48 15.49 13.35 14.43
CA LEU A 48 14.42 13.32 13.43
C LEU A 48 13.18 12.58 13.96
N LYS A 49 13.35 11.49 14.73
CA LYS A 49 12.24 10.83 15.45
C LYS A 49 11.52 11.81 16.36
N HIS A 50 12.27 12.56 17.16
CA HIS A 50 11.69 13.51 18.10
C HIS A 50 11.02 14.69 17.39
N PHE A 51 11.65 15.26 16.37
CA PHE A 51 11.08 16.32 15.55
C PHE A 51 9.70 15.94 15.01
N PHE A 52 9.57 14.77 14.38
CA PHE A 52 8.29 14.34 13.82
C PHE A 52 7.23 14.09 14.90
N ARG A 53 7.61 13.47 16.03
CA ARG A 53 6.69 13.29 17.18
C ARG A 53 6.17 14.62 17.71
N PHE A 54 7.09 15.55 17.94
CA PHE A 54 6.76 16.89 18.40
C PHE A 54 5.83 17.61 17.43
N TRP A 55 6.16 17.59 16.14
CA TRP A 55 5.36 18.23 15.10
C TRP A 55 3.94 17.66 15.03
N LEU A 56 3.78 16.34 15.10
CA LEU A 56 2.47 15.68 15.10
C LEU A 56 1.67 16.00 16.38
N TRP A 57 2.30 15.96 17.54
CA TRP A 57 1.64 16.39 18.77
C TRP A 57 1.16 17.84 18.70
N LEU A 58 2.01 18.74 18.17
CA LEU A 58 1.71 20.16 18.00
C LEU A 58 0.60 20.42 16.97
N THR A 59 0.58 19.69 15.85
CA THR A 59 -0.27 20.05 14.70
C THR A 59 -1.45 19.11 14.44
N THR A 60 -1.51 17.95 15.08
CA THR A 60 -2.59 16.97 14.83
C THR A 60 -3.12 16.31 16.09
N ALA A 61 -2.50 16.56 17.25
CA ALA A 61 -2.77 15.86 18.51
C ALA A 61 -2.56 14.33 18.42
N GLN A 62 -1.86 13.84 17.39
CA GLN A 62 -1.71 12.40 17.19
C GLN A 62 -0.68 11.79 18.14
N ASN A 63 -1.07 10.67 18.75
CA ASN A 63 -0.16 9.82 19.51
C ASN A 63 0.49 8.75 18.61
N THR A 64 1.80 8.53 18.77
CA THR A 64 2.53 7.55 17.94
C THR A 64 2.01 6.12 18.16
N ARG A 65 1.77 5.73 19.42
CA ARG A 65 1.36 4.37 19.78
C ARG A 65 -0.04 4.05 19.28
N GLU A 66 -0.98 4.97 19.46
CA GLU A 66 -2.35 4.83 18.97
C GLU A 66 -2.35 4.64 17.45
N TRP A 67 -1.74 5.57 16.72
CA TRP A 67 -1.72 5.52 15.26
C TRP A 67 -1.06 4.24 14.75
N THR A 68 0.09 3.88 15.34
CA THR A 68 0.81 2.65 14.99
C THR A 68 -0.02 1.40 15.26
N ALA A 69 -0.73 1.33 16.39
CA ALA A 69 -1.55 0.20 16.75
C ALA A 69 -2.72 0.02 15.79
N ILE A 70 -3.45 1.11 15.51
CA ILE A 70 -4.63 1.11 14.63
C ILE A 70 -4.21 0.75 13.20
N HIS A 71 -3.12 1.34 12.70
CA HIS A 71 -2.61 1.04 11.36
C HIS A 71 -2.16 -0.42 11.22
N ARG A 72 -1.47 -0.95 12.22
CA ARG A 72 -1.07 -2.37 12.24
C ARG A 72 -2.27 -3.31 12.36
N LYS A 73 -3.30 -2.95 13.14
CA LYS A 73 -4.56 -3.70 13.22
C LYS A 73 -5.27 -3.72 11.87
N HIS A 74 -5.36 -2.57 11.19
CA HIS A 74 -5.90 -2.48 9.84
C HIS A 74 -5.20 -3.44 8.87
N HIS A 75 -3.86 -3.46 8.82
CA HIS A 75 -3.16 -4.44 7.98
C HIS A 75 -3.38 -5.90 8.40
N ALA A 76 -3.40 -6.18 9.70
CA ALA A 76 -3.57 -7.54 10.20
C ALA A 76 -4.99 -8.09 9.98
N LYS A 77 -5.98 -7.21 9.91
CA LYS A 77 -7.42 -7.51 9.86
C LYS A 77 -8.08 -6.90 8.63
N CYS A 78 -7.31 -6.61 7.59
CA CYS A 78 -7.77 -5.83 6.45
C CYS A 78 -9.02 -6.47 5.82
N GLU A 79 -10.05 -5.65 5.62
CA GLU A 79 -11.36 -6.05 5.08
C GLU A 79 -12.10 -7.14 5.88
N THR A 80 -11.82 -7.27 7.18
CA THR A 80 -12.64 -8.07 8.08
C THR A 80 -13.45 -7.18 9.02
N VAL A 81 -14.38 -7.79 9.75
CA VAL A 81 -15.18 -7.08 10.78
C VAL A 81 -14.32 -6.45 11.88
N ASP A 82 -13.09 -6.94 12.06
CA ASP A 82 -12.13 -6.41 13.03
C ASP A 82 -11.34 -5.21 12.47
N ASP A 83 -11.45 -4.88 11.18
CA ASP A 83 -10.77 -3.72 10.60
C ASP A 83 -11.39 -2.41 11.14
N PRO A 84 -10.60 -1.53 11.79
CA PRO A 84 -11.12 -0.29 12.35
C PRO A 84 -11.72 0.66 11.30
N HIS A 85 -11.31 0.57 10.04
CA HIS A 85 -11.75 1.48 8.98
C HIS A 85 -11.88 0.81 7.60
N SER A 86 -12.25 -0.47 7.54
CA SER A 86 -12.59 -1.13 6.26
C SER A 86 -13.81 -0.47 5.61
N PRO A 87 -13.68 0.10 4.39
CA PRO A 87 -14.84 0.58 3.65
C PRO A 87 -15.66 -0.55 3.01
N VAL A 88 -15.10 -1.77 2.89
CA VAL A 88 -15.85 -2.96 2.46
C VAL A 88 -16.88 -3.36 3.51
N ILE A 89 -16.50 -3.31 4.79
CA ILE A 89 -17.38 -3.69 5.91
C ILE A 89 -18.24 -2.51 6.38
N LYS A 90 -17.65 -1.33 6.58
CA LYS A 90 -18.34 -0.15 7.17
C LYS A 90 -19.04 0.73 6.13
N GLY A 91 -18.76 0.49 4.85
CA GLY A 91 -19.24 1.31 3.73
C GLY A 91 -18.32 2.51 3.46
N LEU A 92 -18.10 2.78 2.17
CA LEU A 92 -17.21 3.85 1.71
C LEU A 92 -17.62 5.24 2.22
N SER A 93 -18.91 5.57 2.20
CA SER A 93 -19.41 6.87 2.67
C SER A 93 -19.10 7.10 4.15
N THR A 94 -19.23 6.06 4.97
CA THR A 94 -18.90 6.09 6.40
C THR A 94 -17.43 6.41 6.59
N VAL A 95 -16.52 5.65 5.97
CA VAL A 95 -15.08 5.88 6.12
C VAL A 95 -14.67 7.27 5.63
N LEU A 96 -15.22 7.74 4.50
CA LEU A 96 -14.89 9.07 3.97
C LEU A 96 -15.31 10.23 4.88
N ARG A 97 -16.42 10.08 5.61
CA ARG A 97 -16.99 11.17 6.43
C ARG A 97 -16.59 11.07 7.90
N THR A 98 -16.44 9.86 8.42
CA THR A 98 -16.26 9.60 9.85
C THR A 98 -14.97 8.84 10.15
N GLY A 99 -13.97 8.90 9.27
CA GLY A 99 -12.71 8.17 9.42
C GLY A 99 -11.94 8.55 10.69
N ALA A 100 -12.02 9.82 11.11
CA ALA A 100 -11.39 10.30 12.34
C ALA A 100 -12.08 9.77 13.61
N GLU A 101 -13.40 9.63 13.57
CA GLU A 101 -14.23 9.06 14.64
C GLU A 101 -13.98 7.56 14.76
N LEU A 102 -13.86 6.85 13.63
CA LEU A 102 -13.45 5.44 13.60
C LEU A 102 -12.06 5.25 14.21
N TYR A 103 -11.11 6.13 13.87
CA TYR A 103 -9.79 6.15 14.49
C TYR A 103 -9.89 6.36 16.01
N ARG A 104 -10.64 7.37 16.46
CA ARG A 104 -10.78 7.70 17.89
C ARG A 104 -11.38 6.55 18.69
N ALA A 105 -12.45 5.95 18.18
CA ALA A 105 -13.09 4.80 18.81
C ALA A 105 -12.12 3.62 18.98
N GLU A 106 -11.24 3.37 18.00
CA GLU A 106 -10.24 2.32 18.11
C GLU A 106 -9.04 2.72 18.99
N ALA A 107 -8.69 4.01 19.06
CA ALA A 107 -7.65 4.52 19.95
C ALA A 107 -7.99 4.29 21.43
N GLU A 108 -9.28 4.32 21.77
CA GLU A 108 -9.79 4.04 23.12
C GLU A 108 -9.77 2.53 23.47
N ASN A 109 -9.47 1.64 22.53
CA ASN A 109 -9.45 0.19 22.74
C ASN A 109 -8.12 -0.28 23.36
N PRO A 110 -8.08 -0.66 24.65
CA PRO A 110 -6.82 -1.03 25.32
C PRO A 110 -6.18 -2.29 24.74
N GLU A 111 -6.99 -3.23 24.25
CA GLU A 111 -6.49 -4.48 23.68
C GLU A 111 -5.77 -4.23 22.36
N THR A 112 -6.30 -3.33 21.52
CA THR A 112 -5.62 -2.91 20.29
C THR A 112 -4.27 -2.26 20.60
N LEU A 113 -4.23 -1.34 21.57
CA LEU A 113 -2.98 -0.68 21.99
C LEU A 113 -1.96 -1.65 22.61
N ARG A 114 -2.44 -2.72 23.26
CA ARG A 114 -1.60 -3.76 23.86
C ARG A 114 -1.04 -4.73 22.83
N ILE A 115 -1.86 -5.22 21.90
CA ILE A 115 -1.45 -6.17 20.86
C ILE A 115 -0.58 -5.47 19.81
N TYR A 116 -1.09 -4.39 19.22
CA TYR A 116 -0.52 -3.79 18.01
C TYR A 116 0.39 -2.59 18.30
N GLY A 117 0.28 -1.95 19.47
CA GLY A 117 1.08 -0.78 19.87
C GLY A 117 2.50 -1.10 20.38
N LYS A 118 2.98 -2.35 20.26
CA LYS A 118 4.30 -2.76 20.78
C LYS A 118 5.46 -2.03 20.10
N ASN A 119 6.52 -1.75 20.86
CA ASN A 119 7.73 -1.07 20.39
C ASN A 119 7.49 0.35 19.84
N CYS A 120 6.49 1.04 20.36
CA CYS A 120 6.34 2.48 20.17
C CYS A 120 7.11 3.23 21.29
N PRO A 121 7.39 4.53 21.12
CA PRO A 121 8.03 5.32 22.17
C PRO A 121 7.27 5.25 23.49
N ASP A 122 8.03 5.14 24.57
CA ASP A 122 7.57 5.23 25.96
C ASP A 122 8.72 5.88 26.75
N ASP A 123 9.18 7.04 26.29
CA ASP A 123 10.18 7.84 26.98
C ASP A 123 9.50 8.86 27.90
N TRP A 124 10.31 9.65 28.62
CA TRP A 124 9.80 10.62 29.59
C TRP A 124 8.82 11.61 28.96
N ILE A 125 9.14 12.14 27.77
CA ILE A 125 8.31 13.14 27.10
C ILE A 125 6.99 12.55 26.60
N GLU A 126 6.99 11.29 26.12
CA GLU A 126 5.75 10.60 25.78
C GLU A 126 4.82 10.50 27.00
N ARG A 127 5.35 10.02 28.14
CA ARG A 127 4.56 9.80 29.36
C ARG A 127 4.11 11.07 30.06
N LYS A 128 4.87 12.16 29.95
CA LYS A 128 4.65 13.37 30.74
C LYS A 128 4.05 14.53 29.95
N LEU A 129 4.17 14.53 28.64
CA LEU A 129 3.68 15.62 27.79
C LEU A 129 2.78 15.13 26.66
N TYR A 130 3.30 14.30 25.76
CA TYR A 130 2.59 14.01 24.51
C TYR A 130 1.31 13.19 24.70
N THR A 131 1.35 12.13 25.50
CA THR A 131 0.18 11.28 25.75
C THR A 131 -0.85 11.94 26.68
N PRO A 132 -0.46 12.57 27.81
CA PRO A 132 -1.47 13.15 28.71
C PRO A 132 -2.09 14.46 28.20
N TYR A 133 -1.38 15.21 27.34
CA TYR A 133 -1.81 16.55 26.91
C TYR A 133 -1.83 16.71 25.38
N PRO A 134 -2.53 15.86 24.61
CA PRO A 134 -2.56 15.96 23.15
C PRO A 134 -3.23 17.26 22.66
N LEU A 135 -4.27 17.73 23.38
CA LEU A 135 -4.97 18.98 23.05
C LEU A 135 -4.13 20.24 23.35
N LEU A 136 -3.15 20.14 24.23
CA LEU A 136 -2.26 21.26 24.55
C LEU A 136 -1.39 21.62 23.33
N GLY A 137 -0.89 20.63 22.60
CA GLY A 137 -0.09 20.88 21.39
C GLY A 137 -0.86 21.65 20.34
N VAL A 138 -2.05 21.18 19.97
CA VAL A 138 -2.89 21.87 18.98
C VAL A 138 -3.37 23.23 19.45
N ALA A 139 -3.62 23.43 20.76
CA ALA A 139 -3.93 24.74 21.32
C ALA A 139 -2.74 25.70 21.20
N ILE A 140 -1.52 25.23 21.50
CA ILE A 140 -0.29 26.02 21.31
C ILE A 140 -0.13 26.40 19.84
N MET A 141 -0.35 25.47 18.90
CA MET A 141 -0.29 25.78 17.47
C MET A 141 -1.31 26.85 17.07
N GLY A 142 -2.53 26.79 17.58
CA GLY A 142 -3.56 27.80 17.30
C GLY A 142 -3.17 29.20 17.79
N VAL A 143 -2.53 29.28 18.97
CA VAL A 143 -1.97 30.54 19.48
C VAL A 143 -0.81 31.02 18.59
N ILE A 144 0.09 30.12 18.17
CA ILE A 144 1.19 30.44 17.26
C ILE A 144 0.65 31.00 15.94
N ASP A 145 -0.34 30.34 15.33
CA ASP A 145 -0.94 30.77 14.07
C ASP A 145 -1.63 32.14 14.20
N LEU A 146 -2.37 32.35 15.30
CA LEU A 146 -3.00 33.64 15.59
C LEU A 146 -1.97 34.76 15.75
N LEU A 147 -0.86 34.51 16.47
CA LEU A 147 0.20 35.50 16.69
C LEU A 147 1.00 35.79 15.42
N LEU A 148 1.32 34.78 14.63
CA LEU A 148 2.14 34.95 13.42
C LEU A 148 1.36 35.52 12.25
N PHE A 149 0.12 35.07 12.05
CA PHE A 149 -0.68 35.37 10.87
C PHE A 149 -1.90 36.23 11.15
N GLY A 150 -2.17 36.56 12.42
CA GLY A 150 -3.32 37.35 12.79
C GLY A 150 -4.60 36.53 12.79
N THR A 151 -5.75 37.19 12.65
CA THR A 151 -7.06 36.53 12.73
C THR A 151 -7.27 35.44 11.67
N ILE A 152 -6.66 35.60 10.49
CA ILE A 152 -6.67 34.56 9.43
C ILE A 152 -5.89 33.30 9.84
N GLY A 153 -5.00 33.40 10.83
CA GLY A 153 -4.33 32.27 11.47
C GLY A 153 -5.30 31.21 12.01
N ILE A 154 -6.51 31.59 12.44
CA ILE A 154 -7.55 30.63 12.86
C ILE A 154 -7.96 29.72 11.70
N THR A 155 -8.07 30.26 10.48
CA THR A 155 -8.39 29.48 9.28
C THR A 155 -7.22 28.57 8.90
N ILE A 156 -5.99 29.06 8.99
CA ILE A 156 -4.77 28.26 8.73
C ILE A 156 -4.70 27.08 9.69
N TRP A 157 -4.90 27.34 10.99
CA TRP A 157 -4.98 26.32 12.02
C TRP A 157 -6.08 25.30 11.75
N ALA A 158 -7.29 25.74 11.38
CA ALA A 158 -8.39 24.84 11.05
C ALA A 158 -8.07 23.93 9.84
N ILE A 159 -7.41 24.48 8.82
CA ILE A 159 -6.95 23.69 7.66
C ILE A 159 -5.94 22.62 8.11
N GLN A 160 -4.98 22.97 8.97
CA GLN A 160 -4.03 22.01 9.54
C GLN A 160 -4.74 20.88 10.30
N MET A 161 -5.71 21.22 11.16
CA MET A 161 -6.47 20.24 11.95
C MET A 161 -7.27 19.28 11.07
N MET A 162 -7.87 19.77 9.98
CA MET A 162 -8.68 18.96 9.08
C MET A 162 -7.86 18.13 8.09
N TRP A 163 -6.60 18.49 7.84
CA TRP A 163 -5.81 17.94 6.73
C TRP A 163 -5.65 16.42 6.81
N ILE A 164 -5.14 15.90 7.93
CA ILE A 164 -4.92 14.45 8.11
C ILE A 164 -6.23 13.66 8.26
N PRO A 165 -7.22 14.11 9.07
CA PRO A 165 -8.55 13.51 9.09
C PRO A 165 -9.17 13.33 7.70
N PHE A 166 -9.15 14.38 6.87
CA PHE A 166 -9.75 14.32 5.55
C PHE A 166 -8.95 13.42 4.60
N TRP A 167 -7.66 13.71 4.44
CA TRP A 167 -6.86 13.04 3.41
C TRP A 167 -6.45 11.61 3.79
N ALA A 168 -5.98 11.38 5.02
CA ALA A 168 -5.54 10.04 5.43
C ALA A 168 -6.72 9.18 5.89
N ALA A 169 -7.46 9.65 6.91
CA ALA A 169 -8.50 8.84 7.52
C ALA A 169 -9.76 8.69 6.64
N GLY A 170 -10.08 9.71 5.84
CA GLY A 170 -11.16 9.67 4.86
C GLY A 170 -10.71 9.12 3.50
N VAL A 171 -9.89 9.89 2.78
CA VAL A 171 -9.55 9.60 1.38
C VAL A 171 -8.70 8.34 1.21
N ILE A 172 -7.58 8.20 1.92
CA ILE A 172 -6.72 7.01 1.77
C ILE A 172 -7.40 5.74 2.31
N ASN A 173 -7.90 5.76 3.54
CA ASN A 173 -8.56 4.57 4.10
C ASN A 173 -9.87 4.21 3.34
N GLY A 174 -10.60 5.22 2.84
CA GLY A 174 -11.82 5.02 2.08
C GLY A 174 -11.57 4.71 0.61
N LEU A 175 -11.20 5.72 -0.18
CA LEU A 175 -11.02 5.57 -1.62
C LEU A 175 -9.87 4.62 -1.95
N GLY A 176 -8.79 4.63 -1.16
CA GLY A 176 -7.65 3.73 -1.35
C GLY A 176 -8.00 2.25 -1.22
N HIS A 177 -9.18 1.88 -0.73
CA HIS A 177 -9.69 0.50 -0.70
C HIS A 177 -10.91 0.26 -1.59
N ALA A 178 -11.37 1.28 -2.32
CA ALA A 178 -12.59 1.19 -3.12
C ALA A 178 -12.36 1.46 -4.61
N VAL A 179 -11.47 2.39 -4.97
CA VAL A 179 -11.32 2.87 -6.35
C VAL A 179 -9.86 3.17 -6.69
N GLY A 180 -9.48 2.79 -7.90
CA GLY A 180 -8.16 3.08 -8.44
C GLY A 180 -7.62 1.94 -9.28
N TYR A 181 -6.34 2.02 -9.60
CA TYR A 181 -5.62 0.98 -10.33
C TYR A 181 -4.88 0.05 -9.37
N ARG A 182 -4.49 -1.13 -9.87
CA ARG A 182 -3.73 -2.11 -9.09
C ARG A 182 -2.56 -2.60 -9.91
N ASN A 183 -1.37 -2.53 -9.33
CA ASN A 183 -0.19 -3.19 -9.86
C ASN A 183 -0.15 -4.66 -9.49
N PHE A 184 -0.72 -5.00 -8.33
CA PHE A 184 -0.70 -6.34 -7.77
C PHE A 184 -2.09 -6.79 -7.31
N GLU A 185 -2.35 -8.08 -7.53
CA GLU A 185 -3.49 -8.76 -6.93
C GLU A 185 -3.01 -9.34 -5.60
N CYS A 186 -3.60 -8.84 -4.51
CA CYS A 186 -3.40 -9.29 -3.14
C CYS A 186 -4.79 -9.48 -2.54
N ARG A 187 -4.85 -10.04 -1.32
CA ARG A 187 -6.13 -10.35 -0.66
C ARG A 187 -6.94 -9.11 -0.27
N ASP A 188 -6.26 -7.99 -0.12
CA ASP A 188 -6.83 -6.71 0.33
C ASP A 188 -7.51 -5.97 -0.84
N ALA A 189 -8.56 -5.21 -0.54
CA ALA A 189 -9.26 -4.40 -1.56
C ALA A 189 -8.44 -3.19 -2.04
N ALA A 190 -7.32 -2.88 -1.38
CA ALA A 190 -6.43 -1.74 -1.65
C ALA A 190 -6.11 -1.48 -3.14
N THR A 191 -6.19 -0.22 -3.55
CA THR A 191 -6.01 0.34 -4.89
C THR A 191 -5.09 1.55 -4.84
N ASN A 192 -4.21 1.72 -5.82
CA ASN A 192 -3.50 2.98 -6.01
C ASN A 192 -4.48 4.02 -6.58
N LEU A 193 -4.58 5.18 -5.95
CA LEU A 193 -5.51 6.24 -6.36
C LEU A 193 -5.01 6.99 -7.59
N VAL A 194 -3.84 7.62 -7.44
CA VAL A 194 -3.18 8.42 -8.49
C VAL A 194 -1.68 8.13 -8.47
N PRO A 195 -0.99 8.22 -9.62
CA PRO A 195 0.43 7.87 -9.69
C PRO A 195 1.36 8.94 -9.10
N TRP A 196 0.89 10.15 -8.82
CA TRP A 196 1.76 11.28 -8.49
C TRP A 196 2.26 11.28 -7.04
N GLY A 197 1.55 10.70 -6.08
CA GLY A 197 2.09 10.56 -4.72
C GLY A 197 2.53 11.85 -4.01
N ILE A 198 1.90 13.01 -4.31
CA ILE A 198 2.31 14.34 -3.83
C ILE A 198 1.45 14.79 -2.65
N ILE A 199 0.13 14.65 -2.76
CA ILE A 199 -0.83 15.28 -1.84
C ILE A 199 -0.76 14.66 -0.46
N VAL A 200 -0.53 13.35 -0.38
CA VAL A 200 -0.32 12.66 0.90
C VAL A 200 1.00 11.91 0.95
N GLY A 201 2.02 12.42 0.24
CA GLY A 201 3.38 11.95 0.45
C GLY A 201 3.65 10.53 -0.09
N GLY A 202 2.82 10.02 -1.00
CA GLY A 202 2.98 8.70 -1.61
C GLY A 202 1.99 7.65 -1.08
N GLU A 203 1.22 7.97 -0.04
CA GLU A 203 0.16 7.10 0.51
C GLU A 203 -0.96 6.83 -0.51
N GLU A 204 -1.03 7.61 -1.60
CA GLU A 204 -1.89 7.35 -2.76
C GLU A 204 -1.56 6.03 -3.46
N LEU A 205 -0.35 5.48 -3.28
CA LEU A 205 0.13 4.22 -3.85
C LEU A 205 -0.22 3.03 -2.95
N HIS A 206 -1.49 2.99 -2.52
CA HIS A 206 -1.98 2.12 -1.45
C HIS A 206 -1.98 0.62 -1.80
N ASN A 207 -2.26 0.25 -3.06
CA ASN A 207 -2.13 -1.15 -3.49
C ASN A 207 -0.69 -1.65 -3.40
N ASN A 208 0.28 -0.82 -3.79
CA ASN A 208 1.69 -1.18 -3.69
C ASN A 208 2.08 -1.38 -2.22
N HIS A 209 1.65 -0.45 -1.38
CA HIS A 209 1.86 -0.49 0.06
C HIS A 209 1.30 -1.76 0.70
N HIS A 210 0.01 -2.05 0.51
CA HIS A 210 -0.63 -3.28 1.03
C HIS A 210 0.00 -4.57 0.51
N THR A 211 0.59 -4.54 -0.69
CA THR A 211 1.30 -5.69 -1.24
C THR A 211 2.67 -5.90 -0.57
N TYR A 212 3.39 -4.82 -0.30
CA TYR A 212 4.73 -4.84 0.31
C TYR A 212 4.81 -3.88 1.51
N PRO A 213 4.11 -4.16 2.63
CA PRO A 213 3.95 -3.20 3.73
C PRO A 213 5.28 -2.82 4.38
N ASN A 214 6.25 -3.74 4.38
CA ASN A 214 7.58 -3.51 4.93
C ASN A 214 8.51 -2.70 4.00
N SER A 215 8.07 -2.28 2.81
CA SER A 215 8.89 -1.49 1.88
C SER A 215 8.91 -0.02 2.26
N ALA A 216 10.09 0.60 2.33
CA ALA A 216 10.22 2.04 2.56
C ALA A 216 9.82 2.88 1.34
N LYS A 217 9.75 2.24 0.17
CA LYS A 217 9.36 2.84 -1.10
C LYS A 217 8.01 2.27 -1.52
N LEU A 218 7.01 3.15 -1.67
CA LEU A 218 5.65 2.79 -2.07
C LEU A 218 5.51 2.77 -3.61
N SER A 219 6.33 3.53 -4.34
CA SER A 219 6.36 3.48 -5.80
C SER A 219 7.07 2.25 -6.36
N VAL A 220 6.43 1.62 -7.35
CA VAL A 220 6.91 0.41 -8.02
C VAL A 220 7.13 0.66 -9.51
N LYS A 221 6.23 1.40 -10.16
CA LYS A 221 6.33 1.71 -11.58
C LYS A 221 7.16 2.97 -11.81
N LYS A 222 7.75 3.09 -13.00
CA LYS A 222 8.61 4.25 -13.35
C LYS A 222 7.83 5.57 -13.42
N TRP A 223 6.53 5.50 -13.71
CA TRP A 223 5.63 6.66 -13.78
C TRP A 223 4.94 6.96 -12.44
N GLU A 224 5.24 6.20 -11.39
CA GLU A 224 4.76 6.48 -10.04
C GLU A 224 5.79 7.34 -9.31
N PHE A 225 5.34 8.48 -8.78
CA PHE A 225 6.12 9.32 -7.91
C PHE A 225 5.71 9.08 -6.46
N ASP A 226 6.70 9.08 -5.57
CA ASP A 226 6.54 8.83 -4.14
C ASP A 226 7.33 9.92 -3.42
N LEU A 227 6.64 10.95 -2.94
CA LEU A 227 7.26 12.09 -2.29
C LEU A 227 7.89 11.71 -0.95
N GLY A 228 7.28 10.79 -0.19
CA GLY A 228 7.86 10.25 1.03
C GLY A 228 9.19 9.55 0.75
N TRP A 229 9.30 8.80 -0.35
CA TRP A 229 10.58 8.20 -0.76
C TRP A 229 11.62 9.24 -1.15
N ALA A 230 11.21 10.33 -1.81
CA ALA A 230 12.12 11.44 -2.12
C ALA A 230 12.71 12.03 -0.82
N TRP A 231 11.89 12.27 0.20
CA TRP A 231 12.35 12.73 1.52
C TRP A 231 13.24 11.72 2.24
N ILE A 232 12.89 10.43 2.21
CA ILE A 232 13.73 9.38 2.78
C ILE A 232 15.12 9.39 2.14
N LYS A 233 15.21 9.55 0.81
CA LYS A 233 16.52 9.69 0.13
C LYS A 233 17.30 10.91 0.61
N VAL A 234 16.64 12.05 0.80
CA VAL A 234 17.27 13.27 1.34
C VAL A 234 17.78 13.01 2.76
N PHE A 235 16.97 12.44 3.65
CA PHE A 235 17.38 12.12 5.01
C PHE A 235 18.50 11.08 5.05
N SER A 236 18.48 10.08 4.17
CA SER A 236 19.57 9.10 4.06
C SER A 236 20.86 9.72 3.55
N PHE A 237 20.80 10.63 2.58
CA PHE A 237 21.96 11.40 2.12
C PHE A 237 22.58 12.21 3.26
N LEU A 238 21.75 12.82 4.11
CA LEU A 238 22.17 13.56 5.30
C LEU A 238 22.52 12.67 6.51
N ARG A 239 22.50 11.34 6.36
CA ARG A 239 22.74 10.35 7.44
C ARG A 239 21.75 10.44 8.61
N LEU A 240 20.58 11.01 8.39
CA LEU A 240 19.47 11.09 9.34
C LEU A 240 18.54 9.87 9.28
N ALA A 241 18.62 9.07 8.21
CA ALA A 241 17.80 7.88 8.01
C ALA A 241 18.57 6.73 7.35
N LYS A 242 18.23 5.49 7.68
CA LYS A 242 18.74 4.28 7.03
C LYS A 242 17.58 3.41 6.57
N VAL A 243 17.45 3.20 5.27
CA VAL A 243 16.46 2.26 4.70
C VAL A 243 16.80 0.83 5.14
N GLN A 244 15.83 0.14 5.70
CA GLN A 244 15.97 -1.25 6.14
C GLN A 244 15.49 -2.23 5.08
N ARG A 245 14.37 -1.91 4.43
CA ARG A 245 13.69 -2.82 3.50
C ARG A 245 13.09 -2.07 2.33
N VAL A 246 13.19 -2.69 1.16
CA VAL A 246 12.46 -2.32 -0.06
C VAL A 246 11.80 -3.57 -0.62
N ALA A 247 10.78 -3.38 -1.45
CA ALA A 247 10.16 -4.50 -2.15
C ALA A 247 11.23 -5.32 -2.89
N PRO A 248 11.17 -6.67 -2.81
CA PRO A 248 12.16 -7.53 -3.45
C PRO A 248 12.17 -7.32 -4.96
N ILE A 249 13.34 -7.54 -5.55
CA ILE A 249 13.55 -7.46 -7.00
C ILE A 249 14.04 -8.83 -7.44
N ALA A 250 13.24 -9.54 -8.22
CA ALA A 250 13.72 -10.72 -8.94
C ALA A 250 14.52 -10.27 -10.16
N HIS A 251 15.72 -10.81 -10.29
CA HIS A 251 16.54 -10.63 -11.47
C HIS A 251 16.27 -11.74 -12.47
N ARG A 252 16.41 -11.44 -13.76
CA ARG A 252 16.44 -12.44 -14.81
C ARG A 252 17.88 -12.61 -15.25
N VAL A 253 18.34 -13.84 -15.33
CA VAL A 253 19.68 -14.18 -15.76
C VAL A 253 19.59 -14.80 -17.15
N GLU A 254 20.22 -14.15 -18.12
CA GLU A 254 20.29 -14.65 -19.49
C GLU A 254 21.07 -15.97 -19.52
N GLY A 255 20.58 -16.96 -20.28
CA GLY A 255 21.15 -18.30 -20.32
C GLY A 255 20.75 -19.24 -19.16
N LYS A 256 20.15 -18.74 -18.07
CA LYS A 256 19.60 -19.61 -17.00
C LYS A 256 18.32 -20.28 -17.49
N GLY A 257 18.38 -21.59 -17.71
CA GLY A 257 17.27 -22.38 -18.26
C GLY A 257 16.75 -23.51 -17.35
N HIS A 258 17.20 -23.59 -16.09
CA HIS A 258 16.82 -24.67 -15.17
C HIS A 258 16.27 -24.13 -13.85
N LEU A 259 15.40 -24.92 -13.22
CA LEU A 259 14.82 -24.61 -11.91
C LEU A 259 15.70 -25.19 -10.79
N ASP A 260 16.26 -24.29 -9.98
CA ASP A 260 17.04 -24.60 -8.79
C ASP A 260 16.44 -23.90 -7.55
N MET A 261 17.07 -24.11 -6.39
CA MET A 261 16.64 -23.51 -5.13
C MET A 261 16.67 -21.97 -5.16
N ASP A 262 17.62 -21.37 -5.87
CA ASP A 262 17.71 -19.92 -6.06
C ASP A 262 16.50 -19.41 -6.86
N THR A 263 16.11 -20.08 -7.95
CA THR A 263 14.91 -19.76 -8.73
C THR A 263 13.65 -19.88 -7.89
N ALA A 264 13.50 -20.96 -7.11
CA ALA A 264 12.33 -21.15 -6.25
C ALA A 264 12.18 -20.01 -5.23
N MET A 265 13.28 -19.63 -4.56
CA MET A 265 13.27 -18.52 -3.60
C MET A 265 13.05 -17.16 -4.28
N ALA A 266 13.63 -16.93 -5.45
CA ALA A 266 13.39 -15.73 -6.25
C ALA A 266 11.91 -15.60 -6.62
N ILE A 267 11.28 -16.70 -7.03
CA ILE A 267 9.87 -16.79 -7.35
C ILE A 267 9.01 -16.53 -6.11
N LEU A 268 9.32 -17.14 -4.97
CA LEU A 268 8.58 -16.97 -3.72
C LEU A 268 8.57 -15.52 -3.26
N ASN A 269 9.76 -14.92 -3.20
CA ASN A 269 9.94 -13.55 -2.73
C ASN A 269 9.27 -12.54 -3.64
N ASN A 270 9.08 -12.86 -4.93
CA ASN A 270 8.51 -11.98 -5.94
C ASN A 270 7.15 -12.47 -6.47
N ARG A 271 6.42 -13.29 -5.70
CA ARG A 271 5.16 -13.92 -6.11
C ARG A 271 4.12 -12.94 -6.68
N PHE A 272 3.98 -11.76 -6.08
CA PHE A 272 3.03 -10.76 -6.56
C PHE A 272 3.44 -10.17 -7.92
N GLN A 273 4.73 -9.93 -8.12
CA GLN A 273 5.27 -9.49 -9.40
C GLN A 273 5.11 -10.58 -10.46
N ILE A 274 5.29 -11.84 -10.09
CA ILE A 274 5.07 -12.99 -10.99
C ILE A 274 3.61 -13.10 -11.38
N MET A 275 2.67 -12.90 -10.45
CA MET A 275 1.23 -12.86 -10.78
C MET A 275 0.85 -11.69 -11.66
N ALA A 276 1.42 -10.51 -11.40
CA ALA A 276 1.23 -9.36 -12.27
C ALA A 276 1.73 -9.64 -13.70
N GLN A 277 2.84 -10.38 -13.83
CA GLN A 277 3.34 -10.83 -15.12
C GLN A 277 2.48 -11.92 -15.74
N TYR A 278 1.98 -12.90 -14.98
CA TYR A 278 1.06 -13.92 -15.46
C TYR A 278 -0.18 -13.27 -16.09
N ARG A 279 -0.75 -12.27 -15.41
CA ARG A 279 -1.85 -11.45 -15.94
C ARG A 279 -1.50 -10.76 -17.25
N LYS A 280 -0.29 -10.21 -17.36
CA LYS A 280 0.16 -9.44 -18.53
C LYS A 280 0.54 -10.32 -19.72
N LEU A 281 1.22 -11.44 -19.46
CA LEU A 281 1.89 -12.28 -20.47
C LEU A 281 1.05 -13.50 -20.85
N VAL A 282 0.21 -14.01 -19.96
CA VAL A 282 -0.62 -15.21 -20.20
C VAL A 282 -2.08 -14.83 -20.40
N ILE A 283 -2.73 -14.26 -19.36
CA ILE A 283 -4.17 -13.97 -19.38
C ILE A 283 -4.50 -12.92 -20.45
N GLY A 284 -3.78 -11.80 -20.48
CA GLY A 284 -4.06 -10.69 -21.39
C GLY A 284 -4.06 -11.09 -22.86
N PRO A 285 -2.97 -11.70 -23.38
CA PRO A 285 -2.90 -12.13 -24.77
C PRO A 285 -3.94 -13.19 -25.12
N LEU A 286 -4.15 -14.18 -24.25
CA LEU A 286 -5.12 -15.25 -24.54
C LEU A 286 -6.55 -14.72 -24.55
N VAL A 287 -6.94 -13.86 -23.60
CA VAL A 287 -8.25 -13.20 -23.61
C VAL A 287 -8.45 -12.39 -24.88
N LYS A 288 -7.41 -11.70 -25.38
CA LYS A 288 -7.49 -10.96 -26.64
C LYS A 288 -7.73 -11.90 -27.83
N GLN A 289 -6.97 -13.00 -27.91
CA GLN A 289 -7.13 -14.00 -28.97
C GLN A 289 -8.52 -14.65 -28.95
N GLU A 290 -9.04 -14.99 -27.78
CA GLU A 290 -10.38 -15.60 -27.66
C GLU A 290 -11.49 -14.59 -27.98
N LEU A 291 -11.33 -13.31 -27.60
CA LEU A 291 -12.26 -12.24 -27.99
C LEU A 291 -12.36 -12.03 -29.51
N GLU A 292 -11.34 -12.42 -30.28
CA GLU A 292 -11.33 -12.34 -31.74
C GLU A 292 -12.06 -13.54 -32.39
N LYS A 293 -12.19 -14.68 -31.68
CA LYS A 293 -12.82 -15.91 -32.17
C LYS A 293 -14.29 -16.06 -31.77
N VAL A 294 -14.68 -15.45 -30.65
CA VAL A 294 -15.99 -15.64 -30.03
C VAL A 294 -17.08 -14.86 -30.78
N ASP A 295 -18.26 -15.47 -30.92
CA ASP A 295 -19.43 -14.86 -31.56
C ASP A 295 -19.83 -13.52 -30.92
N HIS A 296 -20.37 -12.62 -31.74
CA HIS A 296 -20.73 -11.27 -31.31
C HIS A 296 -21.80 -11.26 -30.19
N SER A 297 -22.64 -12.30 -30.11
CA SER A 297 -23.68 -12.46 -29.09
C SER A 297 -23.11 -12.63 -27.68
N VAL A 298 -21.97 -13.32 -27.53
CA VAL A 298 -21.34 -13.65 -26.23
C VAL A 298 -20.09 -12.82 -25.93
N ARG A 299 -19.60 -12.02 -26.88
CA ARG A 299 -18.46 -11.11 -26.73
C ARG A 299 -18.55 -10.19 -25.50
N HIS A 300 -19.75 -9.76 -25.14
CA HIS A 300 -19.99 -8.91 -23.97
C HIS A 300 -19.57 -9.57 -22.64
N GLN A 301 -19.62 -10.90 -22.57
CA GLN A 301 -19.22 -11.66 -21.39
C GLN A 301 -17.70 -11.54 -21.15
N PHE A 302 -16.93 -11.50 -22.24
CA PHE A 302 -15.46 -11.51 -22.24
C PHE A 302 -14.80 -10.13 -22.06
N HIS A 303 -15.52 -9.01 -22.20
CA HIS A 303 -14.94 -7.66 -22.03
C HIS A 303 -14.26 -7.43 -20.68
N ARG A 304 -14.70 -8.13 -19.62
CA ARG A 304 -14.09 -8.07 -18.28
C ARG A 304 -13.25 -9.30 -17.94
N ALA A 305 -13.09 -10.25 -18.86
CA ALA A 305 -12.41 -11.53 -18.62
C ALA A 305 -11.00 -11.32 -18.04
N LYS A 306 -10.20 -10.44 -18.65
CA LYS A 306 -8.84 -10.15 -18.16
C LYS A 306 -8.80 -9.72 -16.70
N ARG A 307 -9.78 -8.93 -16.24
CA ARG A 307 -9.86 -8.46 -14.84
C ARG A 307 -10.33 -9.59 -13.93
N LEU A 308 -11.40 -10.28 -14.30
CA LEU A 308 -12.01 -11.33 -13.49
C LEU A 308 -11.10 -12.55 -13.34
N LEU A 309 -10.50 -13.01 -14.43
CA LEU A 309 -9.60 -14.17 -14.43
C LEU A 309 -8.29 -13.92 -13.67
N SER A 310 -7.90 -12.66 -13.48
CA SER A 310 -6.69 -12.33 -12.71
C SER A 310 -6.96 -11.99 -11.24
N ARG A 311 -8.22 -11.68 -10.89
CA ARG A 311 -8.59 -11.16 -9.58
C ARG A 311 -8.34 -12.20 -8.49
N GLU A 312 -7.94 -11.74 -7.31
CA GLU A 312 -7.83 -12.61 -6.14
C GLU A 312 -9.21 -13.19 -5.77
N THR A 313 -9.26 -14.49 -5.48
CA THR A 313 -10.53 -15.20 -5.28
C THR A 313 -11.31 -14.70 -4.07
N SER A 314 -10.63 -14.26 -3.02
CA SER A 314 -11.28 -13.66 -1.84
C SER A 314 -12.00 -12.34 -2.11
N LEU A 315 -11.75 -11.72 -3.27
CA LEU A 315 -12.35 -10.45 -3.69
C LEU A 315 -13.45 -10.63 -4.75
N LEU A 316 -13.84 -11.88 -5.03
CA LEU A 316 -14.90 -12.23 -5.97
C LEU A 316 -16.19 -12.52 -5.20
N ASP A 317 -17.31 -12.06 -5.74
CA ASP A 317 -18.66 -12.42 -5.27
C ASP A 317 -19.25 -13.51 -6.16
N ASP A 318 -20.42 -14.03 -5.79
CA ASP A 318 -21.10 -15.11 -6.52
C ASP A 318 -21.38 -14.74 -7.98
N ARG A 319 -21.70 -13.48 -8.27
CA ARG A 319 -21.94 -13.03 -9.65
C ARG A 319 -20.66 -13.07 -10.48
N HIS A 320 -19.54 -12.70 -9.87
CA HIS A 320 -18.24 -12.83 -10.52
C HIS A 320 -17.87 -14.29 -10.76
N HIS A 321 -18.13 -15.18 -9.80
CA HIS A 321 -17.89 -16.62 -9.95
C HIS A 321 -18.69 -17.23 -11.09
N LEU A 322 -20.00 -16.95 -11.16
CA LEU A 322 -20.87 -17.40 -12.26
C LEU A 322 -20.38 -16.90 -13.62
N ARG A 323 -19.96 -15.62 -13.69
CA ARG A 323 -19.43 -15.05 -14.92
C ARG A 323 -18.11 -15.69 -15.33
N ILE A 324 -17.22 -16.00 -14.38
CA ILE A 324 -15.99 -16.73 -14.66
C ILE A 324 -16.34 -18.11 -15.22
N GLN A 325 -17.18 -18.89 -14.53
CA GLN A 325 -17.58 -20.23 -14.97
C GLN A 325 -18.12 -20.21 -16.41
N SER A 326 -19.05 -19.30 -16.70
CA SER A 326 -19.59 -19.13 -18.05
C SER A 326 -18.49 -18.85 -19.09
N MET A 327 -17.53 -17.97 -18.82
CA MET A 327 -16.42 -17.72 -19.74
C MET A 327 -15.51 -18.95 -19.93
N LEU A 328 -15.29 -19.74 -18.87
CA LEU A 328 -14.43 -20.93 -18.93
C LEU A 328 -15.08 -22.08 -19.72
N GLU A 329 -16.41 -22.20 -19.69
CA GLU A 329 -17.16 -23.17 -20.49
C GLU A 329 -17.03 -22.93 -22.00
N HIS A 330 -16.86 -21.66 -22.40
CA HIS A 330 -16.71 -21.28 -23.80
C HIS A 330 -15.28 -21.41 -24.34
N SER A 331 -14.27 -21.56 -23.48
CA SER A 331 -12.87 -21.66 -23.91
C SER A 331 -12.05 -22.56 -22.99
N GLN A 332 -11.72 -23.75 -23.50
CA GLN A 332 -10.83 -24.69 -22.81
C GLN A 332 -9.46 -24.05 -22.53
N ALA A 333 -8.97 -23.18 -23.42
CA ALA A 333 -7.70 -22.49 -23.22
C ALA A 333 -7.76 -21.52 -22.03
N LEU A 334 -8.86 -20.75 -21.88
CA LEU A 334 -9.08 -19.90 -20.71
C LEU A 334 -9.20 -20.71 -19.42
N LYS A 335 -9.87 -21.87 -19.47
CA LYS A 335 -10.00 -22.78 -18.33
C LYS A 335 -8.63 -23.23 -17.83
N VAL A 336 -7.77 -23.72 -18.73
CA VAL A 336 -6.42 -24.18 -18.39
C VAL A 336 -5.59 -23.06 -17.75
N ILE A 337 -5.56 -21.85 -18.31
CA ILE A 337 -4.76 -20.77 -17.71
C ILE A 337 -5.35 -20.31 -16.35
N TYR A 338 -6.66 -20.36 -16.18
CA TYR A 338 -7.28 -20.00 -14.91
C TYR A 338 -6.94 -21.04 -13.82
N GLU A 339 -7.02 -22.32 -14.14
CA GLU A 339 -6.61 -23.42 -13.26
C GLU A 339 -5.11 -23.34 -12.93
N LYS A 340 -4.24 -23.08 -13.91
CA LYS A 340 -2.80 -22.92 -13.67
C LYS A 340 -2.48 -21.70 -12.82
N ARG A 341 -3.19 -20.59 -12.99
CA ARG A 341 -3.07 -19.43 -12.09
C ARG A 341 -3.41 -19.81 -10.64
N LEU A 342 -4.53 -20.52 -10.44
CA LEU A 342 -4.95 -20.98 -9.12
C LEU A 342 -3.96 -21.97 -8.52
N ALA A 343 -3.45 -22.93 -9.31
CA ALA A 343 -2.43 -23.86 -8.87
C ALA A 343 -1.16 -23.14 -8.42
N LEU A 344 -0.70 -22.15 -9.19
CA LEU A 344 0.46 -21.33 -8.83
C LEU A 344 0.24 -20.56 -7.51
N GLN A 345 -0.98 -20.04 -7.29
CA GLN A 345 -1.38 -19.44 -6.00
C GLN A 345 -1.31 -20.43 -4.83
N GLN A 346 -1.79 -21.65 -5.04
CA GLN A 346 -1.77 -22.69 -4.00
C GLN A 346 -0.35 -23.12 -3.61
N ILE A 347 0.58 -23.13 -4.57
CA ILE A 347 2.00 -23.41 -4.29
C ILE A 347 2.52 -22.45 -3.22
N TRP A 348 2.25 -21.14 -3.35
CA TRP A 348 2.73 -20.14 -2.39
C TRP A 348 2.14 -20.29 -0.99
N LEU A 349 0.89 -20.75 -0.89
CA LEU A 349 0.22 -20.93 0.39
C LEU A 349 0.77 -22.16 1.13
N LYS A 350 1.00 -23.26 0.41
CA LYS A 350 1.39 -24.55 1.00
C LYS A 350 2.88 -24.67 1.29
N THR A 351 3.73 -24.00 0.51
CA THR A 351 5.19 -24.25 0.54
C THR A 351 6.01 -23.10 1.13
N SER A 352 5.35 -22.11 1.75
CA SER A 352 6.03 -20.95 2.34
C SER A 352 7.04 -21.27 3.45
N SER A 353 7.01 -22.49 4.00
CA SER A 353 7.91 -22.98 5.05
C SER A 353 8.91 -24.07 4.60
N ASN A 354 8.77 -24.65 3.39
CA ASN A 354 9.67 -25.71 2.89
C ASN A 354 10.09 -25.46 1.43
N GLY A 355 11.35 -25.04 1.25
CA GLY A 355 11.89 -24.70 -0.07
C GLY A 355 12.01 -25.90 -1.03
N HIS A 356 12.20 -27.12 -0.51
CA HIS A 356 12.29 -28.31 -1.37
C HIS A 356 10.94 -28.68 -1.98
N ASP A 357 9.88 -28.68 -1.17
CA ASP A 357 8.51 -28.92 -1.63
C ASP A 357 8.09 -27.84 -2.64
N MET A 358 8.51 -26.59 -2.38
CA MET A 358 8.27 -25.49 -3.32
C MET A 358 8.93 -25.73 -4.68
N LEU A 359 10.21 -26.12 -4.69
CA LEU A 359 10.93 -26.38 -5.92
C LEU A 359 10.29 -27.52 -6.72
N ALA A 360 9.90 -28.61 -6.04
CA ALA A 360 9.21 -29.73 -6.67
C ALA A 360 7.88 -29.30 -7.29
N ALA A 361 7.06 -28.56 -6.54
CA ALA A 361 5.76 -28.07 -7.01
C ALA A 361 5.89 -27.08 -8.19
N ILE A 362 6.91 -26.21 -8.19
CA ILE A 362 7.17 -25.31 -9.33
C ILE A 362 7.63 -26.11 -10.55
N LYS A 363 8.48 -27.13 -10.37
CA LYS A 363 8.91 -28.00 -11.48
C LYS A 363 7.73 -28.71 -12.13
N GLU A 364 6.83 -29.28 -11.32
CA GLU A 364 5.60 -29.90 -11.79
C GLU A 364 4.72 -28.90 -12.53
N TRP A 365 4.45 -27.74 -11.92
CA TRP A 365 3.64 -26.69 -12.56
C TRP A 365 4.21 -26.24 -13.91
N VAL A 366 5.53 -26.08 -14.00
CA VAL A 366 6.23 -25.70 -15.24
C VAL A 366 6.11 -26.79 -16.29
N HIS A 367 6.28 -28.07 -15.91
CA HIS A 367 6.13 -29.19 -16.83
C HIS A 367 4.70 -29.24 -17.42
N GLU A 368 3.67 -29.11 -16.58
CA GLU A 368 2.29 -29.10 -17.03
C GLU A 368 1.96 -27.86 -17.89
N ALA A 369 2.55 -26.70 -17.55
CA ALA A 369 2.42 -25.48 -18.33
C ALA A 369 3.04 -25.65 -19.73
N GLU A 370 4.19 -26.32 -19.83
CA GLU A 370 4.86 -26.65 -21.09
C GLU A 370 4.04 -27.64 -21.94
N ALA A 371 3.42 -28.64 -21.29
CA ALA A 371 2.57 -29.63 -21.95
C ALA A 371 1.18 -29.11 -22.36
N SER A 372 0.76 -27.93 -21.88
CA SER A 372 -0.60 -27.40 -22.06
C SER A 372 -1.02 -27.08 -23.50
N GLY A 373 -0.07 -26.99 -24.43
CA GLY A 373 -0.32 -26.54 -25.80
C GLY A 373 -0.50 -25.02 -25.96
N ILE A 374 -0.55 -24.25 -24.87
CA ILE A 374 -0.81 -22.79 -24.90
C ILE A 374 0.51 -22.01 -24.95
N GLN A 375 0.80 -21.37 -26.08
CA GLN A 375 2.09 -20.69 -26.31
C GLN A 375 2.45 -19.68 -25.21
N SER A 376 1.52 -18.78 -24.85
CA SER A 376 1.78 -17.74 -23.84
C SER A 376 2.11 -18.32 -22.45
N LEU A 377 1.51 -19.47 -22.12
CA LEU A 377 1.77 -20.18 -20.87
C LEU A 377 3.14 -20.88 -20.91
N ARG A 378 3.52 -21.47 -22.05
CA ARG A 378 4.87 -22.04 -22.28
C ARG A 378 5.94 -20.97 -22.15
N ASP A 379 5.77 -19.83 -22.82
CA ASP A 379 6.72 -18.71 -22.79
C ASP A 379 6.91 -18.20 -21.36
N PHE A 380 5.81 -18.08 -20.62
CA PHE A 380 5.86 -17.72 -19.20
C PHE A 380 6.59 -18.76 -18.36
N ALA A 381 6.38 -20.06 -18.59
CA ALA A 381 7.07 -21.14 -17.90
C ALA A 381 8.58 -21.12 -18.16
N HIS A 382 9.01 -20.90 -19.42
CA HIS A 382 10.42 -20.68 -19.75
C HIS A 382 10.99 -19.47 -19.03
N GLN A 383 10.24 -18.37 -19.00
CA GLN A 383 10.64 -17.16 -18.30
C GLN A 383 10.82 -17.39 -16.79
N LEU A 384 10.00 -18.24 -16.16
CA LEU A 384 10.17 -18.58 -14.74
C LEU A 384 11.54 -19.20 -14.44
N LYS A 385 12.07 -20.02 -15.36
CA LYS A 385 13.37 -20.69 -15.24
C LYS A 385 14.55 -19.70 -15.17
N THR A 386 14.35 -18.48 -15.67
CA THR A 386 15.39 -17.44 -15.72
C THR A 386 15.55 -16.64 -14.42
N TYR A 387 14.65 -16.80 -13.45
CA TYR A 387 14.67 -15.99 -12.24
C TYR A 387 15.80 -16.36 -11.28
N SER A 388 16.36 -15.33 -10.65
CA SER A 388 17.38 -15.45 -9.61
C SER A 388 17.22 -14.36 -8.54
N LEU A 389 17.68 -14.66 -7.32
CA LEU A 389 17.82 -13.66 -6.26
C LEU A 389 19.01 -12.73 -6.51
N ARG A 390 19.97 -13.16 -7.33
CA ARG A 390 21.18 -12.41 -7.64
C ARG A 390 21.09 -11.85 -9.06
N PRO A 391 21.59 -10.62 -9.30
CA PRO A 391 21.78 -10.15 -10.66
C PRO A 391 22.77 -11.07 -11.39
N ALA A 392 22.70 -11.10 -12.72
CA ALA A 392 23.73 -11.73 -13.53
C ALA A 392 25.09 -11.16 -13.12
N SER A 393 26.08 -12.04 -12.93
CA SER A 393 27.47 -11.64 -12.76
C SER A 393 27.87 -10.88 -14.03
N ILE A 394 28.16 -9.59 -13.90
CA ILE A 394 28.69 -8.75 -14.99
C ILE A 394 30.14 -9.12 -15.19
#